data_AF-A0A9N8EJ13-F1
#
_entry.id   AF-A0A9N8EJ13-F1
#
_cell.length_a   1.000
_cell.length_b   1.000
_cell.length_c   1.000
_cell.angle_alpha   90.00
_cell.angle_beta   90.00
_cell.angle_gamma   90.00
#
_symmetry.space_group_name_H-M   'P 1'
#
loop_
_entity.id
_entity.type
_entity.pdbx_description
1 polymer ?
#
loop_
_entity_poly.entity_id
_entity_poly.type
_entity_poly.pdbx_seq_one_letter_code
_entity_poly.pdbx_strand_id
1 'polypeptide(L)'
;MFRSVGLGLPPLLLLHVVLFIHDASCFSHGSSRRPRRLPLVVRRLSSETLPNGGDGPIWATSYVDVDEAEAAAQKQYDRDLFVVAGIPPVVAFALYSEVARQVANVFDMLGFKGTNVDGNAFATDLLRPTINGVVVPAAGVGLGTLFATTVNVLWNRQLTLRSIINKEVCELRLLRRALFGCFGTAQHSQRRAIALGLLHSYAQTLISETQIDGIERLEHVQMHGGISKSELDELAEMLHGVDGAAASRQSSVAKASDLLVSLSGHRSERVATTLSDFPRIHWAILVLLYCGIVTSFLLDSNQEVNQYLNSLQLQVLFSIIAGVGSGAAMLLKDLEDPFQGSFCINITAKQLTAFDQLLVADIAEAEEEYKQVGRPAFMTLDRDRQRPNYNAQNTVYFHLLTGPLGNQIRILGDLFAWTFRQITKSLPRLRNWVRRGRGPKKEVQ
;
A
#
# COMPACT_ATOMS: atom_id res chain seq x y z
N MET A 1 39.80 3.31 -43.28
CA MET A 1 39.10 2.38 -44.19
C MET A 1 37.80 1.79 -43.57
N PHE A 2 37.16 2.47 -42.60
CA PHE A 2 35.85 2.11 -42.03
C PHE A 2 35.01 3.38 -41.79
N ARG A 3 34.68 4.10 -42.86
CA ARG A 3 33.78 5.26 -42.85
C ARG A 3 33.04 5.34 -44.20
N SER A 4 32.09 4.42 -44.44
CA SER A 4 31.09 4.58 -45.52
C SER A 4 30.03 3.47 -45.61
N VAL A 5 29.80 2.64 -44.57
CA VAL A 5 28.63 1.76 -44.59
C VAL A 5 27.47 2.50 -43.93
N GLY A 6 26.58 3.04 -44.75
CA GLY A 6 25.32 3.60 -44.32
C GLY A 6 24.44 2.53 -43.68
N LEU A 7 24.59 2.34 -42.37
CA LEU A 7 23.65 1.61 -41.52
C LEU A 7 22.42 2.50 -41.29
N GLY A 8 21.59 2.61 -42.33
CA GLY A 8 20.37 3.42 -42.32
C GLY A 8 19.24 2.73 -41.58
N LEU A 9 19.12 2.97 -40.27
CA LEU A 9 17.96 2.71 -39.39
C LEU A 9 17.65 1.31 -38.79
N PRO A 10 18.16 0.11 -39.17
CA PRO A 10 17.53 -1.13 -38.69
C PRO A 10 18.06 -1.69 -37.35
N PRO A 11 19.36 -1.58 -36.96
CA PRO A 11 19.76 -2.07 -35.64
C PRO A 11 19.16 -1.23 -34.53
N LEU A 12 18.74 0.01 -34.81
CA LEU A 12 18.03 0.86 -33.85
C LEU A 12 16.65 0.32 -33.49
N LEU A 13 15.99 -0.50 -34.31
CA LEU A 13 14.64 -1.01 -34.01
C LEU A 13 14.68 -2.25 -33.13
N LEU A 14 15.65 -3.15 -33.37
CA LEU A 14 15.93 -4.26 -32.46
C LEU A 14 16.57 -3.75 -31.17
N LEU A 15 17.46 -2.76 -31.27
CA LEU A 15 17.95 -2.00 -30.13
C LEU A 15 16.83 -1.20 -29.50
N HIS A 16 15.77 -0.76 -30.17
CA HIS A 16 14.63 -0.08 -29.54
C HIS A 16 13.69 -1.06 -28.87
N VAL A 17 13.48 -2.27 -29.37
CA VAL A 17 12.72 -3.30 -28.65
C VAL A 17 13.53 -3.80 -27.44
N VAL A 18 14.83 -4.02 -27.61
CA VAL A 18 15.76 -4.34 -26.52
C VAL A 18 15.97 -3.14 -25.59
N LEU A 19 15.96 -1.89 -26.08
CA LEU A 19 15.98 -0.65 -25.28
C LEU A 19 14.63 -0.33 -24.70
N PHE A 20 13.53 -0.89 -25.17
CA PHE A 20 12.21 -0.74 -24.54
C PHE A 20 12.09 -1.76 -23.42
N ILE A 21 12.69 -2.95 -23.58
CA ILE A 21 12.87 -3.95 -22.52
C ILE A 21 13.95 -3.51 -21.52
N HIS A 22 15.02 -2.88 -22.00
CA HIS A 22 16.11 -2.29 -21.20
C HIS A 22 15.68 -0.96 -20.59
N ASP A 23 14.85 -0.14 -21.23
CA ASP A 23 14.19 1.03 -20.62
C ASP A 23 13.11 0.57 -19.66
N ALA A 24 12.44 -0.56 -19.87
CA ALA A 24 11.59 -1.16 -18.83
C ALA A 24 12.41 -1.59 -17.61
N SER A 25 13.65 -2.08 -17.80
CA SER A 25 14.57 -2.40 -16.70
C SER A 25 15.40 -1.20 -16.19
N CYS A 26 15.50 -0.10 -16.94
CA CYS A 26 16.03 1.20 -16.50
C CYS A 26 14.94 2.10 -15.91
N PHE A 27 13.65 1.84 -16.17
CA PHE A 27 12.51 2.49 -15.50
C PHE A 27 12.42 2.11 -14.03
N SER A 28 13.01 0.98 -13.62
CA SER A 28 13.31 0.63 -12.23
C SER A 28 14.17 1.70 -11.53
N HIS A 29 14.90 2.52 -12.28
CA HIS A 29 15.43 3.78 -11.79
C HIS A 29 14.58 4.94 -12.29
N GLY A 30 13.59 5.34 -11.48
CA GLY A 30 13.03 6.69 -11.17
C GLY A 30 13.20 7.90 -12.10
N SER A 31 13.71 7.75 -13.31
CA SER A 31 13.93 8.75 -14.34
C SER A 31 12.72 8.79 -15.28
N SER A 32 11.52 8.71 -14.71
CA SER A 32 10.36 9.29 -15.38
C SER A 32 10.69 10.78 -15.57
N ARG A 33 10.73 11.25 -16.82
CA ARG A 33 10.50 12.67 -17.12
C ARG A 33 9.09 13.00 -16.60
N ARG A 34 9.00 13.25 -15.29
CA ARG A 34 7.73 13.53 -14.62
C ARG A 34 7.17 14.85 -15.16
N PRO A 35 5.84 14.97 -15.33
CA PRO A 35 5.21 16.29 -15.38
C PRO A 35 5.63 17.08 -14.13
N ARG A 36 5.90 18.38 -14.30
CA ARG A 36 6.41 19.31 -13.27
C ARG A 36 5.82 18.98 -11.89
N ARG A 37 6.66 18.50 -10.97
CA ARG A 37 6.34 18.32 -9.55
C ARG A 37 5.82 19.64 -9.01
N LEU A 38 4.59 19.67 -8.49
CA LEU A 38 4.25 20.64 -7.45
C LEU A 38 5.03 20.22 -6.19
N PRO A 39 5.75 21.13 -5.52
CA PRO A 39 6.49 20.79 -4.33
C PRO A 39 5.49 20.46 -3.19
N LEU A 40 5.27 19.18 -2.95
CA LEU A 40 4.67 18.68 -1.73
C LEU A 40 5.69 18.83 -0.60
N VAL A 41 5.70 19.98 0.05
CA VAL A 41 6.42 20.20 1.30
C VAL A 41 5.61 19.51 2.40
N VAL A 42 5.86 18.21 2.61
CA VAL A 42 5.47 17.54 3.86
C VAL A 42 6.41 18.07 4.94
N ARG A 43 6.02 19.18 5.57
CA ARG A 43 6.76 19.78 6.67
C ARG A 43 6.61 18.84 7.87
N ARG A 44 7.68 18.10 8.20
CA ARG A 44 7.76 17.32 9.45
C ARG A 44 7.49 18.27 10.61
N LEU A 45 6.42 18.05 11.35
CA LEU A 45 6.16 18.72 12.61
C LEU A 45 7.18 18.20 13.63
N SER A 46 8.38 18.79 13.68
CA SER A 46 9.20 18.66 14.89
C SER A 46 8.58 19.56 15.95
N SER A 47 8.51 19.07 17.19
CA SER A 47 8.03 19.82 18.36
C SER A 47 8.75 21.16 18.57
N GLU A 48 9.93 21.35 17.96
CA GLU A 48 10.72 22.59 17.97
C GLU A 48 10.25 23.66 16.98
N THR A 49 9.33 23.33 16.06
CA THR A 49 8.83 24.27 15.04
C THR A 49 7.34 24.56 15.16
N LEU A 50 6.78 24.51 16.39
CA LEU A 50 5.52 25.17 16.67
C LEU A 50 5.70 26.68 16.45
N PRO A 51 5.09 27.30 15.43
CA PRO A 51 5.14 28.74 15.29
C PRO A 51 4.47 29.36 16.52
N ASN A 52 5.25 30.07 17.33
CA ASN A 52 4.74 30.99 18.33
C ASN A 52 3.85 32.03 17.61
N GLY A 53 2.55 31.76 17.47
CA GLY A 53 1.56 32.74 16.99
C GLY A 53 0.89 32.49 15.64
N GLY A 54 0.96 31.29 15.06
CA GLY A 54 0.12 30.95 13.90
C GLY A 54 -1.21 30.31 14.35
N ASP A 55 -2.33 31.05 14.28
CA ASP A 55 -3.70 30.57 14.62
C ASP A 55 -4.26 29.47 13.70
N GLY A 56 -3.39 28.77 12.94
CA GLY A 56 -3.79 27.62 12.13
C GLY A 56 -3.87 26.34 12.97
N PRO A 57 -4.83 25.44 12.72
CA PRO A 57 -4.83 24.13 13.35
C PRO A 57 -3.53 23.39 13.00
N ILE A 58 -2.90 22.75 13.99
CA ILE A 58 -1.61 22.04 13.88
C ILE A 58 -1.63 20.97 12.77
N TRP A 59 -2.81 20.50 12.40
CA TRP A 59 -3.08 19.39 11.48
C TRP A 59 -3.58 19.83 10.08
N ALA A 60 -3.58 21.13 9.75
CA ALA A 60 -4.00 21.62 8.44
C ALA A 60 -2.95 21.37 7.34
N THR A 61 -2.76 20.11 6.95
CA THR A 61 -2.02 19.75 5.73
C THR A 61 -2.95 19.78 4.52
N SER A 62 -2.46 20.26 3.37
CA SER A 62 -3.28 20.27 2.14
C SER A 62 -3.56 18.83 1.72
N TYR A 63 -4.82 18.41 1.82
CA TYR A 63 -5.27 17.12 1.29
C TYR A 63 -5.05 17.16 -0.23
N VAL A 64 -4.13 16.36 -0.73
CA VAL A 64 -4.09 16.04 -2.16
C VAL A 64 -5.32 15.18 -2.42
N ASP A 65 -6.08 15.47 -3.48
CA ASP A 65 -7.20 14.64 -3.88
C ASP A 65 -6.67 13.28 -4.37
N VAL A 66 -6.58 12.34 -3.43
CA VAL A 66 -6.03 10.99 -3.67
C VAL A 66 -6.85 10.27 -4.73
N ASP A 67 -8.16 10.50 -4.78
CA ASP A 67 -9.05 9.86 -5.75
C ASP A 67 -8.78 10.38 -7.17
N GLU A 68 -8.48 11.67 -7.34
CA GLU A 68 -8.07 12.23 -8.64
C GLU A 68 -6.72 11.67 -9.11
N ALA A 69 -5.74 11.58 -8.19
CA ALA A 69 -4.43 11.02 -8.49
C ALA A 69 -4.50 9.52 -8.85
N GLU A 70 -5.30 8.74 -8.13
CA GLU A 70 -5.58 7.33 -8.43
C GLU A 70 -6.25 7.16 -9.79
N ALA A 71 -7.27 7.98 -10.11
CA ALA A 71 -7.95 7.92 -11.40
C ALA A 71 -7.02 8.27 -12.57
N ALA A 72 -6.15 9.27 -12.39
CA ALA A 72 -5.13 9.62 -13.37
C ALA A 72 -4.10 8.49 -13.57
N ALA A 73 -3.65 7.87 -12.48
CA ALA A 73 -2.72 6.74 -12.51
C ALA A 73 -3.33 5.51 -13.20
N GLN A 74 -4.59 5.18 -12.90
CA GLN A 74 -5.30 4.07 -13.57
C GLN A 74 -5.43 4.32 -15.07
N LYS A 75 -5.83 5.52 -15.47
CA LYS A 75 -5.93 5.88 -16.90
C LYS A 75 -4.59 5.80 -17.61
N GLN A 76 -3.51 6.19 -16.94
CA GLN A 76 -2.17 6.05 -17.47
C GLN A 76 -1.78 4.57 -17.60
N TYR A 77 -2.08 3.75 -16.60
CA TYR A 77 -1.84 2.31 -16.64
C TYR A 77 -2.60 1.64 -17.79
N ASP A 78 -3.89 1.92 -17.98
CA ASP A 78 -4.69 1.34 -19.06
C ASP A 78 -4.11 1.67 -20.44
N ARG A 79 -3.62 2.91 -20.58
CA ARG A 79 -2.92 3.36 -21.79
C ARG A 79 -1.61 2.61 -21.97
N ASP A 80 -0.82 2.48 -20.91
CA ASP A 80 0.47 1.79 -20.96
C ASP A 80 0.27 0.29 -21.24
N LEU A 81 -0.75 -0.35 -20.68
CA LEU A 81 -1.15 -1.72 -20.99
C LEU A 81 -1.49 -1.88 -22.49
N PHE A 82 -2.31 -0.98 -23.03
CA PHE A 82 -2.66 -1.01 -24.46
C PHE A 82 -1.44 -0.81 -25.36
N VAL A 83 -0.58 0.16 -25.02
CA VAL A 83 0.61 0.48 -25.79
C VAL A 83 1.63 -0.64 -25.71
N VAL A 84 1.95 -1.14 -24.52
CA VAL A 84 3.04 -2.09 -24.29
C VAL A 84 2.61 -3.52 -24.59
N ALA A 85 1.39 -3.95 -24.27
CA ALA A 85 0.96 -5.32 -24.60
C ALA A 85 0.35 -5.42 -26.02
N GLY A 86 -0.27 -4.35 -26.53
CA GLY A 86 -1.00 -4.37 -27.79
C GLY A 86 -0.16 -4.04 -29.02
N ILE A 87 0.73 -3.05 -28.94
CA ILE A 87 1.51 -2.59 -30.11
C ILE A 87 2.61 -3.59 -30.51
N PRO A 88 3.42 -4.15 -29.58
CA PRO A 88 4.50 -5.07 -29.95
C PRO A 88 4.09 -6.27 -30.79
N PRO A 89 3.00 -7.02 -30.54
CA PRO A 89 2.60 -8.12 -31.42
C PRO A 89 2.26 -7.62 -32.83
N VAL A 90 1.54 -6.51 -32.98
CA VAL A 90 1.18 -5.94 -34.30
C VAL A 90 2.43 -5.49 -35.06
N VAL A 91 3.36 -4.82 -34.38
CA VAL A 91 4.63 -4.38 -34.95
C VAL A 91 5.50 -5.59 -35.30
N ALA A 92 5.56 -6.60 -34.45
CA ALA A 92 6.29 -7.84 -34.71
C ALA A 92 5.74 -8.56 -35.94
N PHE A 93 4.41 -8.65 -36.08
CA PHE A 93 3.76 -9.21 -37.26
C PHE A 93 4.18 -8.46 -38.55
N ALA A 94 4.09 -7.13 -38.54
CA ALA A 94 4.37 -6.30 -39.71
C ALA A 94 5.87 -6.24 -40.07
N LEU A 95 6.75 -6.25 -39.08
CA LEU A 95 8.20 -6.10 -39.26
C LEU A 95 8.96 -7.43 -39.33
N TYR A 96 8.29 -8.57 -39.20
CA TYR A 96 8.95 -9.88 -39.19
C TYR A 96 9.89 -10.08 -40.38
N SER A 97 9.44 -9.78 -41.61
CA SER A 97 10.24 -9.95 -42.83
C SER A 97 11.52 -9.11 -42.81
N GLU A 98 11.42 -7.86 -42.34
CA GLU A 98 12.55 -6.96 -42.22
C GLU A 98 13.51 -7.44 -41.11
N VAL A 99 12.99 -7.80 -39.94
CA VAL A 99 13.78 -8.31 -38.82
C VAL A 99 14.53 -9.59 -39.20
N ALA A 100 13.85 -10.55 -39.84
CA ALA A 100 14.47 -11.78 -40.33
C ALA A 100 15.60 -11.50 -41.32
N ARG A 101 15.38 -10.58 -42.27
CA ARG A 101 16.40 -10.14 -43.23
C ARG A 101 17.60 -9.49 -42.54
N GLN A 102 17.38 -8.63 -41.55
CA GLN A 102 18.46 -7.99 -40.81
C GLN A 102 19.27 -9.01 -40.02
N VAL A 103 18.61 -9.96 -39.36
CA VAL A 103 19.28 -11.04 -38.67
C VAL A 103 20.11 -11.88 -39.65
N ALA A 104 19.58 -12.20 -40.83
CA ALA A 104 20.34 -12.86 -41.89
C ALA A 104 21.61 -12.09 -42.27
N ASN A 105 21.50 -10.77 -42.49
CA ASN A 105 22.64 -9.91 -42.82
C ASN A 105 23.69 -9.89 -41.70
N VAL A 106 23.27 -9.87 -40.43
CA VAL A 106 24.19 -9.91 -39.28
C VAL A 106 24.93 -11.25 -39.24
N PHE A 107 24.24 -12.37 -39.48
CA PHE A 107 24.89 -13.68 -39.57
C PHE A 107 25.87 -13.78 -40.73
N ASP A 108 25.52 -13.21 -41.88
CA ASP A 108 26.40 -13.13 -43.04
C ASP A 108 27.65 -12.28 -42.72
N MET A 109 27.48 -11.14 -42.05
CA MET A 109 28.58 -10.25 -41.65
C MET A 109 29.53 -10.89 -40.62
N LEU A 110 28.99 -11.67 -39.68
CA LEU A 110 29.77 -12.38 -38.67
C LEU A 110 30.51 -13.61 -39.24
N GLY A 111 30.34 -13.91 -40.52
CA GLY A 111 30.99 -15.04 -41.18
C GLY A 111 30.41 -16.39 -40.78
N PHE A 112 29.19 -16.42 -40.21
CA PHE A 112 28.48 -17.67 -39.91
C PHE A 112 28.03 -18.39 -41.18
N LYS A 113 27.83 -17.67 -42.29
CA LYS A 113 28.00 -18.23 -43.63
C LYS A 113 29.50 -18.43 -43.88
N GLY A 114 30.08 -19.44 -43.25
CA GLY A 114 31.41 -19.89 -43.62
C GLY A 114 31.46 -20.13 -45.12
N THR A 115 32.60 -19.87 -45.75
CA THR A 115 32.89 -20.34 -47.11
C THR A 115 32.37 -21.76 -47.23
N ASN A 116 31.44 -22.03 -48.15
CA ASN A 116 30.70 -23.30 -48.30
C ASN A 116 31.65 -24.49 -48.49
N VAL A 117 32.32 -24.97 -47.44
CA VAL A 117 33.23 -26.12 -47.56
C VAL A 117 32.38 -27.41 -47.66
N ASP A 118 31.20 -27.46 -47.02
CA ASP A 118 30.32 -28.66 -46.98
C ASP A 118 28.83 -28.38 -47.24
N GLY A 119 28.48 -27.33 -47.98
CA GLY A 119 27.08 -27.07 -48.38
C GLY A 119 26.09 -26.89 -47.22
N ASN A 120 26.55 -26.32 -46.09
CA ASN A 120 25.75 -26.08 -44.87
C ASN A 120 25.40 -27.35 -44.04
N ALA A 121 25.94 -28.52 -44.38
CA ALA A 121 25.63 -29.79 -43.72
C ALA A 121 25.88 -29.77 -42.20
N PHE A 122 26.95 -29.13 -41.74
CA PHE A 122 27.23 -28.98 -40.30
C PHE A 122 26.13 -28.20 -39.55
N ALA A 123 25.62 -27.12 -40.16
CA ALA A 123 24.58 -26.31 -39.55
C ALA A 123 23.23 -27.05 -39.51
N THR A 124 22.91 -27.81 -40.55
CA THR A 124 21.66 -28.58 -40.64
C THR A 124 21.67 -29.84 -39.77
N ASP A 125 22.80 -30.54 -39.66
CA ASP A 125 22.83 -31.88 -39.09
C ASP A 125 23.27 -31.90 -37.62
N LEU A 126 24.05 -30.91 -37.17
CA LEU A 126 24.60 -30.85 -35.81
C LEU A 126 24.03 -29.71 -34.98
N LEU A 127 24.03 -28.48 -35.50
CA LEU A 127 23.59 -27.31 -34.74
C LEU A 127 22.06 -27.30 -34.55
N ARG A 128 21.29 -27.61 -35.60
CA ARG A 128 19.82 -27.51 -35.56
C ARG A 128 19.15 -28.51 -34.59
N PRO A 129 19.46 -29.82 -34.59
CA PRO A 129 18.88 -30.74 -33.61
C PRO A 129 19.25 -30.35 -32.18
N THR A 130 20.44 -29.79 -31.97
CA THR A 130 20.88 -29.32 -30.66
C THR A 130 20.11 -28.08 -30.22
N ILE A 131 19.96 -27.06 -31.09
CA ILE A 131 19.24 -25.83 -30.77
C ILE A 131 17.75 -26.13 -30.53
N ASN A 132 17.09 -26.84 -31.45
CA ASN A 132 15.66 -27.09 -31.38
C ASN A 132 15.30 -28.19 -30.38
N GLY A 133 16.15 -29.20 -30.23
CA GLY A 133 15.90 -30.35 -29.35
C GLY A 133 16.31 -30.12 -27.90
N VAL A 134 17.30 -29.27 -27.64
CA VAL A 134 17.85 -29.08 -26.29
C VAL A 134 17.77 -27.62 -25.85
N VAL A 135 18.35 -26.69 -26.62
CA VAL A 135 18.52 -25.29 -26.16
C VAL A 135 17.19 -24.56 -26.01
N VAL A 136 16.33 -24.59 -27.04
CA VAL A 136 15.03 -23.90 -27.02
C VAL A 136 14.10 -24.47 -25.95
N PRO A 137 13.92 -25.79 -25.81
CA PRO A 137 13.14 -26.36 -24.72
C PRO A 137 13.71 -26.01 -23.34
N ALA A 138 15.04 -26.10 -23.15
CA ALA A 138 15.67 -25.76 -21.88
C ALA A 138 15.49 -24.28 -21.52
N ALA A 139 15.67 -23.37 -22.48
CA ALA A 139 15.44 -21.94 -22.29
C ALA A 139 13.96 -21.63 -22.03
N GLY A 140 13.04 -22.30 -22.73
CA GLY A 140 11.60 -22.17 -22.54
C GLY A 140 11.14 -22.63 -21.15
N VAL A 141 11.59 -23.81 -20.71
CA VAL A 141 11.31 -24.34 -19.36
C VAL A 141 11.93 -23.44 -18.29
N GLY A 142 13.17 -23.00 -18.49
CA GLY A 142 13.86 -22.07 -17.59
C GLY A 142 13.12 -20.75 -17.44
N LEU A 143 12.75 -20.12 -18.57
CA LEU A 143 11.97 -18.88 -18.58
C LEU A 143 10.61 -19.07 -17.92
N GLY A 144 9.86 -20.11 -18.29
CA GLY A 144 8.53 -20.37 -17.73
C GLY A 144 8.58 -20.62 -16.22
N THR A 145 9.58 -21.36 -15.74
CA THR A 145 9.76 -21.64 -14.31
C THR A 145 10.13 -20.36 -13.55
N LEU A 146 11.12 -19.60 -14.02
CA LEU A 146 11.52 -18.35 -13.37
C LEU A 146 10.40 -17.31 -13.41
N PHE A 147 9.68 -17.21 -14.52
CA PHE A 147 8.52 -16.32 -14.64
C PHE A 147 7.44 -16.69 -13.61
N ALA A 148 7.05 -17.97 -13.54
CA ALA A 148 6.02 -18.43 -12.61
C ALA A 148 6.42 -18.22 -11.14
N THR A 149 7.68 -18.48 -10.79
CA THR A 149 8.16 -18.22 -9.42
C THR A 149 8.18 -16.73 -9.10
N THR A 150 8.57 -15.89 -10.06
CA THR A 150 8.54 -14.42 -9.91
C THR A 150 7.13 -13.93 -9.63
N VAL A 151 6.18 -14.29 -10.49
CA VAL A 151 4.77 -13.93 -10.33
C VAL A 151 4.24 -14.39 -8.97
N ASN A 152 4.52 -15.64 -8.58
CA ASN A 152 4.04 -16.19 -7.32
C ASN A 152 4.62 -15.43 -6.10
N VAL A 153 5.91 -15.08 -6.10
CA VAL A 153 6.53 -14.32 -5.00
C VAL A 153 5.96 -12.91 -4.93
N LEU A 154 5.87 -12.19 -6.06
CA LEU A 154 5.33 -10.83 -6.09
C LEU A 154 3.86 -10.78 -5.67
N TRP A 155 3.06 -11.75 -6.12
CA TRP A 155 1.67 -11.89 -5.71
C TRP A 155 1.52 -12.17 -4.21
N ASN A 156 2.30 -13.11 -3.67
CA ASN A 156 2.29 -13.42 -2.23
C ASN A 156 2.74 -12.21 -1.39
N ARG A 157 3.69 -11.42 -1.90
CA ARG A 157 4.12 -10.15 -1.29
C ARG A 157 2.94 -9.17 -1.19
N GLN A 158 2.17 -8.98 -2.26
CA GLN A 158 0.99 -8.12 -2.26
C GLN A 158 -0.09 -8.61 -1.26
N LEU A 159 -0.37 -9.92 -1.24
CA LEU A 159 -1.32 -10.50 -0.29
C LEU A 159 -0.88 -10.30 1.17
N THR A 160 0.42 -10.46 1.43
CA THR A 160 1.02 -10.25 2.74
C THR A 160 0.89 -8.79 3.17
N LEU A 161 1.27 -7.85 2.30
CA LEU A 161 1.14 -6.41 2.56
C LEU A 161 -0.32 -6.03 2.85
N ARG A 162 -1.27 -6.54 2.07
CA ARG A 162 -2.70 -6.30 2.31
C ARG A 162 -3.13 -6.81 3.69
N SER A 163 -2.66 -7.99 4.09
CA SER A 163 -2.95 -8.55 5.42
C SER A 163 -2.38 -7.67 6.54
N ILE A 164 -1.12 -7.24 6.41
CA ILE A 164 -0.44 -6.40 7.41
C ILE A 164 -1.15 -5.05 7.57
N ILE A 165 -1.48 -4.36 6.47
CA ILE A 165 -2.16 -3.05 6.55
C ILE A 165 -3.54 -3.19 7.21
N ASN A 166 -4.30 -4.26 6.91
CA ASN A 166 -5.57 -4.49 7.59
C ASN A 166 -5.39 -4.72 9.10
N LYS A 167 -4.33 -5.41 9.52
CA LYS A 167 -3.99 -5.58 10.95
C LYS A 167 -3.63 -4.23 11.58
N GLU A 168 -2.78 -3.43 10.93
CA GLU A 168 -2.43 -2.08 11.38
C GLU A 168 -3.68 -1.20 11.56
N VAL A 169 -4.58 -1.14 10.56
CA VAL A 169 -5.83 -0.37 10.65
C VAL A 169 -6.70 -0.85 11.83
N CYS A 170 -6.81 -2.16 12.03
CA CYS A 170 -7.58 -2.72 13.13
C CYS A 170 -6.98 -2.33 14.48
N GLU A 171 -5.67 -2.48 14.64
CA GLU A 171 -4.95 -2.15 15.87
C GLU A 171 -4.95 -0.65 16.15
N LEU A 172 -4.85 0.20 15.13
CA LEU A 172 -5.01 1.66 15.26
C LEU A 172 -6.40 2.03 15.79
N ARG A 173 -7.46 1.35 15.32
CA ARG A 173 -8.82 1.56 15.86
C ARG A 173 -8.95 1.07 17.30
N LEU A 174 -8.29 -0.03 17.66
CA LEU A 174 -8.26 -0.53 19.03
C LEU A 174 -7.46 0.41 19.95
N LEU A 175 -6.35 0.95 19.46
CA LEU A 175 -5.50 1.89 20.17
C LEU A 175 -6.25 3.19 20.42
N ARG A 176 -6.93 3.75 19.41
CA ARG A 176 -7.86 4.88 19.56
C ARG A 176 -8.83 4.65 20.72
N ARG A 177 -9.51 3.49 20.77
CA ARG A 177 -10.45 3.15 21.86
C ARG A 177 -9.75 3.03 23.21
N ALA A 178 -8.55 2.46 23.25
CA ALA A 178 -7.75 2.36 24.47
C ALA A 178 -7.35 3.75 24.98
N LEU A 179 -6.96 4.68 24.09
CA LEU A 179 -6.64 6.07 24.43
C LEU A 179 -7.85 6.81 25.02
N PHE A 180 -9.07 6.58 24.52
CA PHE A 180 -10.28 7.09 25.18
C PHE A 180 -10.48 6.47 26.57
N GLY A 181 -10.11 5.20 26.80
CA GLY A 181 -10.09 4.62 28.14
C GLY A 181 -9.04 5.28 29.05
N CYS A 182 -7.86 5.57 28.52
CA CYS A 182 -6.75 6.19 29.24
C CYS A 182 -7.00 7.67 29.57
N PHE A 183 -7.61 8.43 28.67
CA PHE A 183 -7.77 9.89 28.74
C PHE A 183 -9.23 10.36 28.60
N GLY A 184 -10.21 9.52 28.92
CA GLY A 184 -11.63 9.78 28.62
C GLY A 184 -12.32 10.86 29.45
N THR A 185 -11.66 11.39 30.49
CA THR A 185 -12.24 12.46 31.31
C THR A 185 -11.93 13.82 30.72
N ALA A 186 -12.88 14.75 30.80
CA ALA A 186 -12.73 16.15 30.39
C ALA A 186 -11.45 16.83 30.94
N GLN A 187 -10.99 16.45 32.15
CA GLN A 187 -9.73 16.93 32.75
C GLN A 187 -8.45 16.48 32.02
N HIS A 188 -8.55 15.46 31.16
CA HIS A 188 -7.45 14.93 30.36
C HIS A 188 -7.64 15.18 28.86
N SER A 189 -8.61 16.01 28.48
CA SER A 189 -8.90 16.40 27.08
C SER A 189 -7.65 16.89 26.34
N GLN A 190 -6.80 17.70 26.98
CA GLN A 190 -5.53 18.15 26.39
C GLN A 190 -4.58 16.99 26.08
N ARG A 191 -4.35 16.08 27.05
CA ARG A 191 -3.49 14.91 26.83
C ARG A 191 -4.06 13.97 25.78
N ARG A 192 -5.40 13.83 25.75
CA ARG A 192 -6.11 13.08 24.72
C ARG A 192 -5.88 13.67 23.33
N ALA A 193 -5.98 14.99 23.18
CA ALA A 193 -5.72 15.67 21.91
C ALA A 193 -4.29 15.45 21.43
N ILE A 194 -3.28 15.56 22.31
CA ILE A 194 -1.88 15.30 21.95
C ILE A 194 -1.68 13.82 21.56
N ALA A 195 -2.21 12.88 22.35
CA ALA A 195 -2.10 11.44 22.06
C ALA A 195 -2.76 11.07 20.71
N LEU A 196 -3.94 11.63 20.43
CA LEU A 196 -4.62 11.47 19.14
C LEU A 196 -3.86 12.14 18.00
N GLY A 197 -3.20 13.28 18.26
CA GLY A 197 -2.32 13.96 17.30
C GLY A 197 -1.08 13.13 16.91
N LEU A 198 -0.46 12.44 17.88
CA LEU A 198 0.62 11.47 17.60
C LEU A 198 0.11 10.28 16.79
N LEU A 199 -1.06 9.75 17.15
CA LEU A 199 -1.71 8.67 16.41
C LEU A 199 -2.07 9.07 14.97
N HIS A 200 -2.53 10.31 14.78
CA HIS A 200 -2.80 10.90 13.46
C HIS A 200 -1.52 11.06 12.65
N SER A 201 -0.44 11.54 13.27
CA SER A 201 0.87 11.66 12.61
C SER A 201 1.38 10.30 12.14
N TYR A 202 1.26 9.26 12.98
CA TYR A 202 1.56 7.88 12.58
C TYR A 202 0.67 7.40 11.41
N ALA A 203 -0.64 7.65 11.47
CA ALA A 203 -1.56 7.27 10.40
C ALA A 203 -1.23 7.98 9.07
N GLN A 204 -0.82 9.25 9.12
CA GLN A 204 -0.35 10.03 7.96
C GLN A 204 0.95 9.46 7.39
N THR A 205 1.91 9.10 8.25
CA THR A 205 3.13 8.40 7.84
C THR A 205 2.77 7.09 7.13
N LEU A 206 1.89 6.28 7.71
CA LEU A 206 1.41 5.03 7.11
C LEU A 206 0.69 5.24 5.77
N ILE A 207 -0.17 6.25 5.64
CA ILE A 207 -0.80 6.63 4.37
C ILE A 207 0.26 7.02 3.34
N SER A 208 1.22 7.85 3.73
CA SER A 208 2.26 8.34 2.82
C SER A 208 3.21 7.23 2.34
N GLU A 209 3.42 6.20 3.15
CA GLU A 209 4.21 5.02 2.83
C GLU A 209 3.42 4.00 1.98
N THR A 210 2.08 4.08 1.95
CA THR A 210 1.18 3.19 1.19
C THR A 210 0.57 3.84 -0.06
N GLN A 211 1.07 5.02 -0.43
CA GLN A 211 0.68 5.75 -1.64
C GLN A 211 1.60 5.45 -2.83
N ILE A 212 1.20 5.94 -4.00
CA ILE A 212 2.05 6.04 -5.20
C ILE A 212 3.35 6.78 -4.81
N ASP A 213 4.50 6.25 -5.20
CA ASP A 213 5.86 6.65 -4.77
C ASP A 213 6.23 6.34 -3.30
N GLY A 214 5.40 5.58 -2.57
CA GLY A 214 5.67 5.20 -1.18
C GLY A 214 6.99 4.43 -1.01
N ILE A 215 7.32 3.56 -1.97
CA ILE A 215 8.58 2.79 -1.98
C ILE A 215 9.79 3.72 -2.06
N GLU A 216 9.81 4.66 -3.01
CA GLU A 216 10.93 5.61 -3.19
C GLU A 216 11.14 6.45 -1.93
N ARG A 217 10.04 6.85 -1.27
CA ARG A 217 10.10 7.56 0.02
C ARG A 217 10.67 6.68 1.12
N LEU A 218 10.23 5.42 1.23
CA LEU A 218 10.72 4.47 2.21
C LEU A 218 12.22 4.18 2.03
N GLU A 219 12.67 3.95 0.80
CA GLU A 219 14.10 3.78 0.49
C GLU A 219 14.91 5.01 0.89
N HIS A 220 14.41 6.21 0.55
CA HIS A 220 15.06 7.45 0.96
C HIS A 220 15.14 7.56 2.49
N VAL A 221 14.06 7.28 3.21
CA VAL A 221 14.05 7.31 4.69
C VAL A 221 14.98 6.25 5.29
N GLN A 222 15.07 5.06 4.69
CA GLN A 222 15.99 4.00 5.10
C GLN A 222 17.44 4.43 4.98
N MET A 223 17.81 5.02 3.84
CA MET A 223 19.17 5.48 3.56
C MET A 223 19.64 6.57 4.53
N HIS A 224 18.70 7.34 5.10
CA HIS A 224 18.99 8.40 6.08
C HIS A 224 18.83 7.92 7.54
N GLY A 225 18.62 6.63 7.79
CA GLY A 225 18.44 6.07 9.13
C GLY A 225 17.17 6.54 9.83
N GLY A 226 16.20 7.09 9.09
CA GLY A 226 15.00 7.73 9.63
C GLY A 226 13.88 6.77 10.03
N ILE A 227 14.04 5.46 9.78
CA ILE A 227 13.02 4.44 10.10
C ILE A 227 12.87 4.24 11.61
N SER A 228 13.94 4.47 12.39
CA SER A 228 13.98 4.17 13.82
C SER A 228 13.21 5.15 14.70
N LYS A 229 12.87 6.35 14.22
CA LYS A 229 12.08 7.32 14.98
C LYS A 229 10.60 7.07 14.69
N SER A 230 9.89 6.54 15.68
CA SER A 230 8.45 6.29 15.58
C SER A 230 7.68 7.31 16.43
N GLU A 231 6.63 7.89 15.87
CA GLU A 231 5.67 8.72 16.62
C GLU A 231 4.99 7.91 17.76
N LEU A 232 5.03 6.57 17.65
CA LEU A 232 4.58 5.64 18.69
C LEU A 232 5.47 5.66 19.94
N ASP A 233 6.75 6.02 19.83
CA ASP A 233 7.67 6.08 20.97
C ASP A 233 7.32 7.25 21.89
N GLU A 234 7.00 8.41 21.30
CA GLU A 234 6.50 9.58 22.04
C GLU A 234 5.14 9.28 22.70
N LEU A 235 4.28 8.51 22.02
CA LEU A 235 3.01 8.07 22.57
C LEU A 235 3.21 7.07 23.73
N ALA A 236 4.18 6.18 23.64
CA ALA A 236 4.56 5.27 24.72
C ALA A 236 5.08 6.01 25.96
N GLU A 237 5.96 7.00 25.77
CA GLU A 237 6.47 7.85 26.85
C GLU A 237 5.31 8.57 27.57
N MET A 238 4.35 9.10 26.81
CA MET A 238 3.18 9.75 27.37
C MET A 238 2.29 8.80 28.19
N LEU A 239 2.20 7.53 27.82
CA LEU A 239 1.48 6.51 28.57
C LEU A 239 2.19 6.15 29.88
N HIS A 240 3.52 6.17 29.90
CA HIS A 240 4.32 5.91 31.10
C HIS A 240 4.30 7.09 32.10
N GLY A 241 4.23 8.34 31.63
CA GLY A 241 4.18 9.54 32.48
C GLY A 241 2.85 9.78 33.23
N VAL A 242 1.94 8.80 33.31
CA VAL A 242 0.63 8.92 33.98
C VAL A 242 0.72 8.48 35.45
N ASP A 243 1.57 9.13 36.24
CA ASP A 243 1.97 8.69 37.60
C ASP A 243 0.97 8.98 38.75
N GLY A 244 -0.35 8.99 38.53
CA GLY A 244 -1.27 9.27 39.65
C GLY A 244 -2.71 8.76 39.53
N ALA A 245 -3.27 8.73 38.32
CA ALA A 245 -4.58 8.10 38.06
C ALA A 245 -4.46 6.59 37.74
N ALA A 246 -3.21 6.09 37.68
CA ALA A 246 -2.79 4.80 37.15
C ALA A 246 -3.57 3.61 37.71
N ALA A 247 -3.82 3.54 39.03
CA ALA A 247 -4.40 2.35 39.67
C ALA A 247 -5.78 1.93 39.13
N SER A 248 -6.58 2.85 38.57
CA SER A 248 -7.91 2.56 38.02
C SER A 248 -7.93 2.27 36.51
N ARG A 249 -6.85 2.64 35.79
CA ARG A 249 -6.76 2.57 34.32
C ARG A 249 -5.64 1.64 33.83
N GLN A 250 -4.99 0.90 34.73
CA GLN A 250 -3.91 -0.05 34.43
C GLN A 250 -4.23 -0.97 33.23
N SER A 251 -5.46 -1.47 33.14
CA SER A 251 -5.85 -2.35 32.03
C SER A 251 -5.87 -1.64 30.66
N SER A 252 -6.32 -0.38 30.58
CA SER A 252 -6.33 0.37 29.31
C SER A 252 -4.92 0.82 28.90
N VAL A 253 -4.09 1.21 29.87
CA VAL A 253 -2.70 1.61 29.63
C VAL A 253 -1.86 0.41 29.20
N ALA A 254 -1.97 -0.74 29.88
CA ALA A 254 -1.30 -1.97 29.48
C ALA A 254 -1.72 -2.40 28.07
N LYS A 255 -3.03 -2.41 27.79
CA LYS A 255 -3.54 -2.73 26.45
C LYS A 255 -3.05 -1.76 25.38
N ALA A 256 -2.97 -0.46 25.68
CA ALA A 256 -2.42 0.53 24.76
C ALA A 256 -0.93 0.26 24.49
N SER A 257 -0.15 -0.03 25.54
CA SER A 257 1.27 -0.40 25.42
C SER A 257 1.47 -1.65 24.56
N ASP A 258 0.69 -2.70 24.77
CA ASP A 258 0.76 -3.93 23.96
C ASP A 258 0.44 -3.66 22.49
N LEU A 259 -0.55 -2.81 22.22
CA LEU A 259 -0.92 -2.39 20.87
C LEU A 259 0.18 -1.56 20.20
N LEU A 260 0.91 -0.71 20.93
CA LEU A 260 2.03 0.05 20.38
C LEU A 260 3.19 -0.86 19.94
N VAL A 261 3.53 -1.85 20.77
CA VAL A 261 4.57 -2.84 20.42
C VAL A 261 4.14 -3.65 19.20
N SER A 262 2.88 -4.08 19.15
CA SER A 262 2.32 -4.81 18.01
C SER A 262 2.33 -3.98 16.71
N LEU A 263 1.88 -2.72 16.76
CA LEU A 263 1.91 -1.79 15.62
C LEU A 263 3.33 -1.54 15.11
N SER A 264 4.31 -1.38 16.01
CA SER A 264 5.71 -1.26 15.64
C SER A 264 6.22 -2.51 14.91
N GLY A 265 5.83 -3.70 15.39
CA GLY A 265 6.10 -4.98 14.74
C GLY A 265 5.50 -5.05 13.32
N HIS A 266 4.21 -4.73 13.17
CA HIS A 266 3.55 -4.73 11.86
C HIS A 266 4.18 -3.72 10.89
N ARG A 267 4.55 -2.52 11.35
CA ARG A 267 5.26 -1.54 10.52
C ARG A 267 6.59 -2.08 10.03
N SER A 268 7.38 -2.67 10.93
CA SER A 268 8.66 -3.27 10.57
C SER A 268 8.49 -4.38 9.54
N GLU A 269 7.50 -5.25 9.71
CA GLU A 269 7.19 -6.34 8.77
C GLU A 269 6.72 -5.78 7.42
N ARG A 270 5.87 -4.75 7.41
CA ARG A 270 5.40 -4.07 6.19
C ARG A 270 6.55 -3.44 5.43
N VAL A 271 7.39 -2.66 6.12
CA VAL A 271 8.53 -1.97 5.50
C VAL A 271 9.52 -2.99 4.93
N ALA A 272 9.86 -4.04 5.68
CA ALA A 272 10.73 -5.11 5.18
C ALA A 272 10.13 -5.81 3.95
N THR A 273 8.83 -6.12 3.97
CA THR A 273 8.13 -6.77 2.86
C THR A 273 8.04 -5.86 1.63
N THR A 274 7.80 -4.56 1.83
CA THR A 274 7.72 -3.55 0.76
C THR A 274 9.06 -3.38 0.06
N LEU A 275 10.16 -3.40 0.82
CA LEU A 275 11.52 -3.24 0.30
C LEU A 275 12.16 -4.56 -0.16
N SER A 276 11.51 -5.70 0.09
CA SER A 276 11.93 -6.98 -0.47
C SER A 276 11.57 -7.03 -1.95
N ASP A 277 12.60 -6.92 -2.80
CA ASP A 277 12.48 -7.04 -4.24
C ASP A 277 13.50 -8.02 -4.82
N PHE A 278 13.27 -8.47 -6.04
CA PHE A 278 14.20 -9.33 -6.75
C PHE A 278 15.50 -8.60 -7.07
N PRO A 279 16.67 -9.25 -6.94
CA PRO A 279 17.93 -8.65 -7.33
C PRO A 279 17.93 -8.40 -8.85
N ARG A 280 18.58 -7.31 -9.28
CA ARG A 280 18.67 -6.90 -10.70
C ARG A 280 19.11 -8.03 -11.65
N ILE A 281 19.96 -8.93 -11.17
CA ILE A 281 20.44 -10.07 -11.96
C ILE A 281 19.31 -11.01 -12.36
N HIS A 282 18.28 -11.17 -11.54
CA HIS A 282 17.10 -12.00 -11.83
C HIS A 282 16.35 -11.46 -13.05
N TRP A 283 16.09 -10.15 -13.06
CA TRP A 283 15.46 -9.45 -14.20
C TRP A 283 16.29 -9.57 -15.47
N ALA A 284 17.61 -9.41 -15.37
CA ALA A 284 18.53 -9.58 -16.50
C ALA A 284 18.49 -11.01 -17.07
N ILE A 285 18.40 -12.04 -16.22
CA ILE A 285 18.29 -13.44 -16.65
C ILE A 285 16.98 -13.69 -17.39
N LEU A 286 15.85 -13.17 -16.89
CA LEU A 286 14.55 -13.28 -17.58
C LEU A 286 14.60 -12.67 -18.99
N VAL A 287 15.17 -11.46 -19.10
CA VAL A 287 15.34 -10.78 -20.39
C VAL A 287 16.25 -11.58 -21.33
N LEU A 288 17.38 -12.07 -20.82
CA LEU A 288 18.34 -12.84 -21.61
C LEU A 288 17.72 -14.14 -22.13
N LEU A 289 16.99 -14.87 -21.30
CA LEU A 289 16.28 -16.09 -21.69
C LEU A 289 15.23 -15.81 -22.77
N TYR A 290 14.44 -14.76 -22.60
CA TYR A 290 13.44 -14.35 -23.59
C TYR A 290 14.09 -13.96 -24.93
N CYS A 291 15.12 -13.12 -24.90
CA CYS A 291 15.90 -12.75 -26.08
C CYS A 291 16.54 -13.97 -26.75
N GLY A 292 16.99 -14.96 -25.97
CA GLY A 292 17.49 -16.24 -26.45
C GLY A 292 16.44 -17.00 -27.25
N ILE A 293 15.22 -17.14 -26.72
CA ILE A 293 14.10 -17.80 -27.41
C ILE A 293 13.76 -17.08 -28.72
N VAL A 294 13.66 -15.74 -28.70
CA VAL A 294 13.38 -14.93 -29.89
C VAL A 294 14.48 -15.11 -30.94
N THR A 295 15.75 -15.10 -30.52
CA THR A 295 16.89 -15.28 -31.43
C THR A 295 16.90 -16.67 -32.03
N SER A 296 16.65 -17.72 -31.23
CA SER A 296 16.53 -19.10 -31.72
C SER A 296 15.37 -19.26 -32.69
N PHE A 297 14.22 -18.63 -32.44
CA PHE A 297 13.10 -18.62 -33.37
C PHE A 297 13.47 -17.98 -34.72
N LEU A 298 14.14 -16.83 -34.69
CA LEU A 298 14.59 -16.14 -35.91
C LEU A 298 15.61 -16.98 -36.69
N LEU A 299 16.54 -17.63 -35.99
CA LEU A 299 17.51 -18.54 -36.55
C LEU A 299 16.85 -19.73 -37.28
N ASP A 300 15.87 -20.37 -36.66
CA ASP A 300 15.21 -21.54 -37.24
C ASP A 300 14.26 -21.14 -38.39
N SER A 301 13.59 -19.98 -38.27
CA SER A 301 12.67 -19.50 -39.30
C SER A 301 13.35 -18.98 -40.58
N ASN A 302 14.62 -18.58 -40.51
CA ASN A 302 15.37 -17.99 -41.64
C ASN A 302 16.04 -19.04 -42.56
N GLN A 303 15.77 -20.32 -42.37
CA GLN A 303 16.41 -21.40 -43.14
C GLN A 303 15.56 -21.82 -44.35
N GLU A 304 16.20 -22.02 -45.51
CA GLU A 304 15.55 -22.39 -46.78
C GLU A 304 14.68 -23.66 -46.68
N VAL A 305 15.05 -24.60 -45.80
CA VAL A 305 14.33 -25.85 -45.57
C VAL A 305 13.00 -25.64 -44.80
N ASN A 306 12.85 -24.56 -44.02
CA ASN A 306 11.61 -24.26 -43.29
C ASN A 306 10.59 -23.44 -44.10
N GLN A 307 10.83 -23.24 -45.42
CA GLN A 307 9.86 -22.66 -46.37
C GLN A 307 8.55 -23.47 -46.50
N TYR A 308 8.43 -24.64 -45.86
CA TYR A 308 7.16 -25.37 -45.78
C TYR A 308 6.06 -24.62 -45.02
N LEU A 309 6.43 -23.77 -44.05
CA LEU A 309 5.46 -22.89 -43.39
C LEU A 309 5.21 -21.67 -44.28
N ASN A 310 3.93 -21.34 -44.49
CA ASN A 310 3.57 -20.14 -45.21
C ASN A 310 4.15 -18.92 -44.47
N SER A 311 4.65 -17.92 -45.19
CA SER A 311 5.20 -16.68 -44.63
C SER A 311 4.26 -16.06 -43.58
N LEU A 312 2.95 -16.16 -43.80
CA LEU A 312 1.93 -15.71 -42.86
C LEU A 312 1.95 -16.48 -41.52
N GLN A 313 2.16 -17.80 -41.52
CA GLN A 313 2.23 -18.60 -40.29
C GLN A 313 3.41 -18.21 -39.41
N LEU A 314 4.58 -17.96 -40.02
CA LEU A 314 5.78 -17.49 -39.30
C LEU A 314 5.57 -16.08 -38.72
N GLN A 315 4.94 -15.18 -39.46
CA GLN A 315 4.58 -13.84 -38.96
C GLN A 315 3.63 -13.92 -37.75
N VAL A 316 2.60 -14.76 -37.82
CA VAL A 316 1.67 -14.98 -36.71
C VAL A 316 2.42 -15.55 -35.50
N LEU A 317 3.27 -16.56 -35.68
CA LEU A 317 3.98 -17.18 -34.57
C LEU A 317 4.96 -16.20 -33.90
N PHE A 318 5.68 -15.40 -34.69
CA PHE A 318 6.55 -14.34 -34.19
C PHE A 318 5.76 -13.28 -33.40
N SER A 319 4.61 -12.86 -33.94
CA SER A 319 3.69 -11.95 -33.26
C SER A 319 3.21 -12.50 -31.91
N ILE A 320 2.91 -13.80 -31.82
CA ILE A 320 2.49 -14.43 -30.57
C ILE A 320 3.63 -14.40 -29.55
N ILE A 321 4.86 -14.75 -29.95
CA ILE A 321 6.03 -14.72 -29.05
C ILE A 321 6.27 -13.30 -28.51
N ALA A 322 6.19 -12.29 -29.38
CA ALA A 322 6.28 -10.88 -28.99
C ALA A 322 5.13 -10.46 -28.04
N GLY A 323 3.91 -10.90 -28.32
CA GLY A 323 2.73 -10.64 -27.48
C GLY A 323 2.85 -11.28 -26.10
N VAL A 324 3.27 -12.54 -26.01
CA VAL A 324 3.48 -13.23 -24.73
C VAL A 324 4.57 -12.54 -23.91
N GLY A 325 5.70 -12.18 -24.52
CA GLY A 325 6.78 -11.49 -23.82
C GLY A 325 6.38 -10.10 -23.30
N SER A 326 5.67 -9.32 -24.11
CA SER A 326 5.19 -7.99 -23.71
C SER A 326 4.09 -8.05 -22.65
N GLY A 327 3.14 -8.97 -22.78
CA GLY A 327 2.12 -9.23 -21.76
C GLY A 327 2.73 -9.71 -20.44
N ALA A 328 3.71 -10.60 -20.50
CA ALA A 328 4.47 -11.06 -19.33
C ALA A 328 5.23 -9.90 -18.66
N ALA A 329 5.89 -9.04 -19.44
CA ALA A 329 6.58 -7.87 -18.91
C ALA A 329 5.62 -6.89 -18.24
N MET A 330 4.44 -6.66 -18.81
CA MET A 330 3.39 -5.84 -18.18
C MET A 330 2.88 -6.44 -16.87
N LEU A 331 2.62 -7.75 -16.85
CA LEU A 331 2.20 -8.42 -15.62
C LEU A 331 3.25 -8.31 -14.52
N LEU A 332 4.54 -8.53 -14.84
CA LEU A 332 5.61 -8.41 -13.86
C LEU A 332 5.76 -6.98 -13.35
N LYS A 333 5.69 -5.99 -14.23
CA LYS A 333 5.72 -4.57 -13.85
C LYS A 333 4.56 -4.19 -12.94
N ASP A 334 3.37 -4.71 -13.21
CA ASP A 334 2.17 -4.47 -12.38
C ASP A 334 2.28 -5.12 -11.00
N LEU A 335 2.98 -6.26 -10.90
CA LEU A 335 3.21 -6.95 -9.64
C LEU A 335 4.42 -6.40 -8.85
N GLU A 336 5.34 -5.70 -9.52
CA GLU A 336 6.54 -5.09 -8.96
C GLU A 336 6.23 -3.95 -7.98
N ASP A 337 5.20 -3.13 -8.25
CA ASP A 337 4.74 -2.10 -7.30
C ASP A 337 3.36 -2.49 -6.73
N PRO A 338 3.25 -2.83 -5.43
CA PRO A 338 1.98 -3.19 -4.80
C PRO A 338 0.97 -2.03 -4.74
N PHE A 339 1.41 -0.78 -4.86
CA PHE A 339 0.55 0.41 -4.73
C PHE A 339 0.12 1.00 -6.08
N GLN A 340 0.60 0.44 -7.20
CA GLN A 340 0.28 0.89 -8.54
C GLN A 340 -0.38 -0.20 -9.39
N GLY A 341 -1.05 0.24 -10.45
CA GLY A 341 -1.61 -0.62 -11.49
C GLY A 341 -2.84 -1.43 -11.09
N SER A 342 -3.12 -2.50 -11.83
CA SER A 342 -4.41 -3.19 -11.80
C SER A 342 -4.59 -4.08 -10.57
N PHE A 343 -3.51 -4.59 -10.00
CA PHE A 343 -3.53 -5.43 -8.79
C PHE A 343 -3.23 -4.65 -7.51
N CYS A 344 -3.35 -3.31 -7.56
CA CYS A 344 -3.02 -2.46 -6.42
C CYS A 344 -3.86 -2.75 -5.16
N ILE A 345 -3.24 -2.59 -4.00
CA ILE A 345 -3.88 -2.80 -2.68
C ILE A 345 -4.64 -1.57 -2.15
N ASN A 346 -4.94 -0.59 -3.02
CA ASN A 346 -5.48 0.72 -2.64
C ASN A 346 -6.80 0.67 -1.86
N ILE A 347 -7.65 -0.34 -2.10
CA ILE A 347 -8.90 -0.52 -1.35
C ILE A 347 -8.64 -0.63 0.17
N THR A 348 -7.55 -1.30 0.55
CA THR A 348 -7.17 -1.40 1.96
C THR A 348 -6.59 -0.08 2.47
N ALA A 349 -5.83 0.66 1.64
CA ALA A 349 -5.33 1.99 1.99
C ALA A 349 -6.47 3.02 2.20
N LYS A 350 -7.60 2.91 1.49
CA LYS A 350 -8.79 3.77 1.74
C LYS A 350 -9.37 3.63 3.16
N GLN A 351 -9.12 2.52 3.85
CA GLN A 351 -9.53 2.38 5.25
C GLN A 351 -8.69 3.25 6.18
N LEU A 352 -7.43 3.54 5.81
CA LEU A 352 -6.55 4.44 6.55
C LEU A 352 -7.00 5.88 6.40
N THR A 353 -7.35 6.32 5.19
CA THR A 353 -7.86 7.69 4.97
C THR A 353 -9.18 7.93 5.70
N ALA A 354 -10.08 6.95 5.71
CA ALA A 354 -11.30 7.03 6.52
C ALA A 354 -11.00 7.06 8.03
N PHE A 355 -10.00 6.31 8.50
CA PHE A 355 -9.58 6.35 9.90
C PHE A 355 -8.93 7.68 10.29
N ASP A 356 -8.13 8.24 9.39
CA ASP A 356 -7.50 9.55 9.55
C ASP A 356 -8.53 10.67 9.73
N GLN A 357 -9.58 10.69 8.91
CA GLN A 357 -10.69 11.63 9.05
C GLN A 357 -11.38 11.52 10.42
N LEU A 358 -11.52 10.30 10.96
CA LEU A 358 -12.06 10.09 12.30
C LEU A 358 -11.13 10.63 13.38
N LEU A 359 -9.82 10.50 13.23
CA LEU A 359 -8.86 11.07 14.17
C LEU A 359 -8.90 12.59 14.18
N VAL A 360 -8.99 13.22 13.00
CA VAL A 360 -9.13 14.69 12.91
C VAL A 360 -10.38 15.18 13.65
N ALA A 361 -11.51 14.49 13.47
CA ALA A 361 -12.74 14.81 14.19
C ALA A 361 -12.59 14.66 15.72
N ASP A 362 -11.97 13.58 16.18
CA ASP A 362 -11.75 13.35 17.62
C ASP A 362 -10.75 14.34 18.24
N ILE A 363 -9.72 14.76 17.49
CA ILE A 363 -8.77 15.77 17.91
C ILE A 363 -9.50 17.10 18.09
N ALA A 364 -10.33 17.50 17.12
CA ALA A 364 -11.13 18.71 17.22
C ALA A 364 -12.09 18.67 18.42
N GLU A 365 -12.79 17.55 18.64
CA GLU A 365 -13.65 17.35 19.81
C GLU A 365 -12.88 17.46 21.12
N ALA A 366 -11.69 16.84 21.21
CA ALA A 366 -10.83 16.92 22.40
C ALA A 366 -10.31 18.35 22.65
N GLU A 367 -9.97 19.10 21.60
CA GLU A 367 -9.58 20.51 21.71
C GLU A 367 -10.75 21.40 22.15
N GLU A 368 -11.96 21.15 21.66
CA GLU A 368 -13.18 21.84 22.09
C GLU A 368 -13.50 21.56 23.56
N GLU A 369 -13.44 20.29 23.99
CA GLU A 369 -13.59 19.93 25.40
C GLU A 369 -12.55 20.66 26.28
N TYR A 370 -11.30 20.73 25.83
CA TYR A 370 -10.25 21.45 26.56
C TYR A 370 -10.57 22.94 26.69
N LYS A 371 -11.05 23.58 25.61
CA LYS A 371 -11.48 24.99 25.62
C LYS A 371 -12.69 25.21 26.56
N GLN A 372 -13.63 24.27 26.62
CA GLN A 372 -14.83 24.35 27.46
C GLN A 372 -14.54 24.12 28.95
N VAL A 373 -13.69 23.14 29.27
CA VAL A 373 -13.21 22.89 30.65
C VAL A 373 -12.39 24.09 31.15
N GLY A 374 -11.77 24.81 30.20
CA GLY A 374 -11.47 26.21 30.36
C GLY A 374 -10.03 26.52 30.73
N ARG A 375 -9.62 27.69 30.24
CA ARG A 375 -8.55 28.54 30.78
C ARG A 375 -8.93 29.22 32.13
N PRO A 376 -9.31 28.48 33.20
CA PRO A 376 -8.98 28.98 34.55
C PRO A 376 -8.32 27.89 35.41
N ALA A 377 -7.37 27.16 34.84
CA ALA A 377 -6.44 26.32 35.63
C ALA A 377 -5.04 26.28 35.01
N PHE A 378 -4.61 27.35 34.33
CA PHE A 378 -3.19 27.69 34.34
C PHE A 378 -2.90 28.19 35.77
N MET A 379 -2.87 27.23 36.71
CA MET A 379 -1.99 27.31 37.85
C MET A 379 -0.62 27.61 37.24
N THR A 380 -0.23 28.88 37.28
CA THR A 380 1.07 29.21 37.82
C THR A 380 1.34 28.22 38.94
N LEU A 381 2.43 27.49 38.79
CA LEU A 381 2.98 26.51 39.71
C LEU A 381 3.34 27.21 41.04
N ASP A 382 2.36 27.83 41.68
CA ASP A 382 2.47 28.45 42.99
C ASP A 382 2.13 27.34 43.97
N ARG A 383 3.21 26.75 44.49
CA ARG A 383 3.27 25.46 45.17
C ARG A 383 2.51 25.47 46.51
N ASP A 384 1.95 26.60 46.92
CA ASP A 384 1.46 26.84 48.29
C ASP A 384 -0.03 27.22 48.42
N ARG A 385 -0.86 27.19 47.36
CA ARG A 385 -2.30 27.48 47.49
C ARG A 385 -3.19 26.23 47.49
N GLN A 386 -3.92 26.06 48.60
CA GLN A 386 -4.87 24.99 48.90
C GLN A 386 -5.71 24.56 47.67
N ARG A 387 -5.69 23.25 47.43
CA ARG A 387 -6.42 22.58 46.34
C ARG A 387 -7.92 22.95 46.37
N PRO A 388 -8.54 23.27 45.22
CA PRO A 388 -9.99 23.41 45.15
C PRO A 388 -10.66 22.08 45.49
N ASN A 389 -11.74 22.18 46.26
CA ASN A 389 -12.46 21.07 46.85
C ASN A 389 -13.02 20.15 45.75
N TYR A 390 -12.38 19.00 45.53
CA TYR A 390 -12.88 17.96 44.63
C TYR A 390 -14.25 17.51 45.13
N ASN A 391 -15.27 17.62 44.28
CA ASN A 391 -16.62 17.18 44.62
C ASN A 391 -16.60 15.66 44.79
N ALA A 392 -16.64 15.17 46.04
CA ALA A 392 -16.47 13.77 46.41
C ALA A 392 -17.39 12.82 45.63
N GLN A 393 -18.53 13.32 45.14
CA GLN A 393 -19.48 12.57 44.32
C GLN A 393 -18.88 12.08 43.00
N ASN A 394 -18.08 12.89 42.29
CA ASN A 394 -17.51 12.48 41.00
C ASN A 394 -16.39 11.46 41.19
N THR A 395 -15.61 11.60 42.26
CA THR A 395 -14.56 10.65 42.65
C THR A 395 -15.17 9.32 43.09
N VAL A 396 -16.26 9.35 43.87
CA VAL A 396 -16.99 8.14 44.30
C VAL A 396 -17.67 7.45 43.12
N TYR A 397 -18.30 8.19 42.20
CA TYR A 397 -18.92 7.63 41.01
C TYR A 397 -17.90 6.95 40.10
N PHE A 398 -16.75 7.59 39.89
CA PHE A 398 -15.65 7.04 39.10
C PHE A 398 -15.07 5.78 39.76
N HIS A 399 -14.80 5.79 41.06
CA HIS A 399 -14.27 4.61 41.77
C HIS A 399 -15.27 3.46 41.91
N LEU A 400 -16.57 3.74 41.95
CA LEU A 400 -17.60 2.69 41.89
C LEU A 400 -17.60 2.02 40.50
N LEU A 401 -17.48 2.79 39.42
CA LEU A 401 -17.50 2.25 38.06
C LEU A 401 -16.21 1.49 37.69
N THR A 402 -15.06 1.93 38.15
CA THR A 402 -13.75 1.37 37.76
C THR A 402 -13.09 0.50 38.85
N GLY A 403 -13.70 0.39 40.03
CA GLY A 403 -13.21 -0.47 41.11
C GLY A 403 -13.51 -1.96 40.91
N PRO A 404 -13.03 -2.85 41.79
CA PRO A 404 -13.29 -4.30 41.72
C PRO A 404 -14.78 -4.67 41.80
N LEU A 405 -15.63 -3.73 42.25
CA LEU A 405 -17.09 -3.86 42.27
C LEU A 405 -17.77 -3.35 41.00
N GLY A 406 -17.05 -2.73 40.06
CA GLY A 406 -17.62 -2.12 38.85
C GLY A 406 -18.41 -3.11 38.00
N ASN A 407 -17.97 -4.38 37.96
CA ASN A 407 -18.69 -5.44 37.24
C ASN A 407 -20.03 -5.77 37.93
N GLN A 408 -20.09 -5.76 39.27
CA GLN A 408 -21.34 -5.96 40.02
C GLN A 408 -22.31 -4.78 39.85
N ILE A 409 -21.79 -3.55 39.83
CA ILE A 409 -22.61 -2.34 39.64
C ILE A 409 -23.17 -2.27 38.23
N ARG A 410 -22.41 -2.71 37.22
CA ARG A 410 -22.89 -2.82 35.85
C ARG A 410 -24.00 -3.86 35.72
N ILE A 411 -23.85 -5.03 36.34
CA ILE A 411 -24.90 -6.06 36.40
C ILE A 411 -26.15 -5.52 37.12
N LEU A 412 -25.97 -4.79 38.22
CA LEU A 412 -27.08 -4.14 38.92
C LEU A 412 -27.78 -3.11 38.03
N GLY A 413 -27.00 -2.28 37.31
CA GLY A 413 -27.50 -1.28 36.38
C GLY A 413 -28.30 -1.90 35.23
N ASP A 414 -27.81 -3.00 34.66
CA ASP A 414 -28.52 -3.75 33.61
C ASP A 414 -29.79 -4.41 34.15
N LEU A 415 -29.77 -4.90 35.40
CA LEU A 415 -30.95 -5.44 36.08
C LEU A 415 -32.00 -4.35 36.36
N PHE A 416 -31.58 -3.16 36.79
CA PHE A 416 -32.45 -2.00 36.98
C PHE A 416 -33.04 -1.50 35.66
N ALA A 417 -32.22 -1.43 34.61
CA ALA A 417 -32.70 -1.04 33.28
C ALA A 417 -33.71 -2.07 32.74
N TRP A 418 -33.45 -3.37 32.92
CA TRP A 418 -34.36 -4.43 32.50
C TRP A 418 -35.68 -4.42 33.28
N THR A 419 -35.63 -4.29 34.61
CA THR A 419 -36.84 -4.21 35.46
C THR A 419 -37.67 -2.97 35.15
N PHE A 420 -37.03 -1.81 34.96
CA PHE A 420 -37.71 -0.59 34.53
C PHE A 420 -38.40 -0.77 33.18
N ARG A 421 -37.77 -1.48 32.25
CA ARG A 421 -38.35 -1.82 30.93
C ARG A 421 -39.56 -2.75 31.05
N GLN A 422 -39.58 -3.67 32.02
CA GLN A 422 -40.73 -4.55 32.26
C GLN A 422 -41.90 -3.79 32.91
N ILE A 423 -41.62 -2.90 33.86
CA ILE A 423 -42.63 -2.06 34.52
C ILE A 423 -43.27 -1.09 33.50
N THR A 424 -42.47 -0.46 32.66
CA THR A 424 -42.97 0.45 31.62
C THR A 424 -43.78 -0.27 30.54
N LYS A 425 -43.48 -1.55 30.23
CA LYS A 425 -44.30 -2.38 29.32
C LYS A 425 -45.63 -2.83 29.92
N SER A 426 -45.73 -2.98 31.25
CA SER A 426 -46.96 -3.39 31.93
C SER A 426 -47.91 -2.23 32.24
N LEU A 427 -47.39 -1.01 32.34
CA LEU A 427 -48.15 0.21 32.62
C LEU A 427 -49.34 0.47 31.66
N PRO A 428 -49.21 0.31 30.33
CA PRO A 428 -50.31 0.51 29.38
C PRO A 428 -51.44 -0.52 29.57
N ARG A 429 -51.09 -1.76 29.95
CA ARG A 429 -52.07 -2.83 30.20
C ARG A 429 -52.88 -2.53 31.46
N LEU A 430 -52.22 -2.06 32.52
CA LEU A 430 -52.87 -1.64 33.76
C LEU A 430 -53.80 -0.43 33.53
N ARG A 431 -53.32 0.57 32.77
CA ARG A 431 -54.12 1.76 32.42
C ARG A 431 -55.37 1.42 31.61
N ASN A 432 -55.28 0.47 30.69
CA ASN A 432 -56.42 0.01 29.90
C ASN A 432 -57.42 -0.82 30.73
N TRP A 433 -56.94 -1.59 31.71
CA TRP A 433 -57.80 -2.30 32.65
C TRP A 433 -58.59 -1.35 33.56
N VAL A 434 -57.92 -0.34 34.13
CA VAL A 434 -58.58 0.69 34.96
C VAL A 434 -59.63 1.48 34.16
N ARG A 435 -59.39 1.74 32.86
CA ARG A 435 -60.37 2.39 31.98
C ARG A 435 -61.61 1.53 31.71
N ARG A 436 -61.49 0.20 31.66
CA ARG A 436 -62.66 -0.69 31.47
C ARG A 436 -63.48 -0.88 32.75
N GLY A 437 -62.90 -0.65 33.92
CA GLY A 437 -63.59 -0.74 35.21
C GLY A 437 -64.50 0.46 35.54
N ARG A 438 -64.35 1.60 34.85
CA ARG A 438 -65.31 2.72 34.96
C ARG A 438 -66.48 2.46 34.01
N GLY A 439 -67.47 1.73 34.50
CA GLY A 439 -68.76 1.58 33.83
C GLY A 439 -69.40 2.93 33.49
N PRO A 440 -70.33 2.96 32.51
CA PRO A 440 -70.95 4.18 32.04
C PRO A 440 -71.67 4.88 33.21
N LYS A 441 -71.33 6.15 33.43
CA LYS A 441 -72.08 7.01 34.35
C LYS A 441 -73.52 7.06 33.85
N LYS A 442 -74.46 6.51 34.62
CA LYS A 442 -75.89 6.73 34.40
C LYS A 442 -76.15 8.23 34.53
N GLU A 443 -76.50 8.86 33.41
CA GLU A 443 -77.11 10.18 33.42
C GLU A 443 -78.49 10.04 34.08
N VAL A 444 -78.69 10.78 35.18
CA VAL A 444 -79.98 10.93 35.83
C VAL A 444 -80.63 12.14 35.16
N GLN A 445 -81.76 11.90 34.50
CA GLN A 445 -82.69 12.94 34.03
C GLN A 445 -83.52 13.48 35.20
#